data_AF-A0A137Q1Y3-F1
#
_entry.id   AF-A0A137Q1Y3-F1
#
_cell.length_a   1.000
_cell.length_b   1.000
_cell.length_c   1.000
_cell.angle_alpha   90.00
_cell.angle_beta   90.00
_cell.angle_gamma   90.00
#
_symmetry.space_group_name_H-M   'P 1'
#
loop_
_entity.id
_entity.type
_entity.pdbx_description
1 polymer ?
#
loop_
_entity_poly.entity_id
_entity_poly.type
_entity_poly.pdbx_seq_one_letter_code
_entity_poly.pdbx_strand_id
1 'polypeptide(L)'
;STVDIFVDREKINFFRVTFLMERMCPLATGLGSTFNETYFNEFADAINYITDTKGAYALLDPHNYMRYGLHSNAATTDQFKDFWQELAGRFVYNPKVVFGINNEPHTMVRKLHLILKNDQAAIDGIRAAGANQLILAPGNGFTGGHSWTQVTGNGDEPSSDLMNQLVDPLNNTAIDIHEVDEDFSGSHDQCTQPGPSNLAALTQWLKDNGLKAMITEFGGGNNEGCFQAVTDLIQYIADNDVYIGWAIWAAGPIWGTASPCCGADTGSLEPGQVNDQGGPNAFQTVWAQAVRPNIPKRKNLF
;
A
#
# COMPACT_ATOMS: atom_id res chain seq x y z
N SER A 1 -6.03 16.87 -13.25
CA SER A 1 -6.41 15.56 -12.67
C SER A 1 -6.11 15.55 -11.16
N THR A 2 -6.56 14.55 -10.42
CA THR A 2 -6.18 14.29 -9.02
C THR A 2 -4.65 14.34 -8.85
N VAL A 3 -3.94 13.62 -9.72
CA VAL A 3 -2.47 13.56 -9.72
C VAL A 3 -1.84 14.94 -9.94
N ASP A 4 -2.36 15.77 -10.85
CA ASP A 4 -1.85 17.14 -11.04
C ASP A 4 -1.96 17.98 -9.77
N ILE A 5 -3.09 17.89 -9.06
CA ILE A 5 -3.30 18.66 -7.83
C ILE A 5 -2.31 18.21 -6.76
N PHE A 6 -2.20 16.90 -6.54
CA PHE A 6 -1.30 16.36 -5.53
C PHE A 6 0.18 16.63 -5.84
N VAL A 7 0.62 16.50 -7.10
CA VAL A 7 2.01 16.77 -7.48
C VAL A 7 2.30 18.28 -7.52
N ASP A 8 1.51 19.05 -8.27
CA ASP A 8 1.87 20.43 -8.59
C ASP A 8 1.56 21.39 -7.44
N ARG A 9 0.54 21.10 -6.64
CA ARG A 9 0.08 22.00 -5.56
C ARG A 9 0.46 21.47 -4.20
N GLU A 10 0.16 20.20 -3.93
CA GLU A 10 0.42 19.59 -2.62
C GLU A 10 1.84 19.01 -2.49
N LYS A 11 2.60 18.94 -3.59
CA LYS A 11 4.01 18.49 -3.61
C LYS A 11 4.23 17.01 -3.23
N ILE A 12 3.22 16.19 -3.47
CA ILE A 12 3.30 14.73 -3.32
C ILE A 12 4.07 14.12 -4.48
N ASN A 13 4.84 13.09 -4.20
CA ASN A 13 5.72 12.41 -5.15
C ASN A 13 5.53 10.90 -5.21
N PHE A 14 4.51 10.34 -4.55
CA PHE A 14 4.25 8.90 -4.51
C PHE A 14 2.75 8.63 -4.57
N PHE A 15 2.35 7.67 -5.39
CA PHE A 15 0.96 7.26 -5.57
C PHE A 15 0.88 5.73 -5.56
N ARG A 16 -0.03 5.19 -4.74
CA ARG A 16 -0.41 3.77 -4.77
C ARG A 16 -1.59 3.58 -5.72
N VAL A 17 -1.43 2.74 -6.73
CA VAL A 17 -2.43 2.51 -7.78
C VAL A 17 -2.92 1.06 -7.71
N THR A 18 -4.12 0.90 -7.17
CA THR A 18 -4.76 -0.39 -6.95
C THR A 18 -5.34 -0.97 -8.24
N PHE A 19 -5.19 -2.26 -8.46
CA PHE A 19 -5.84 -2.99 -9.55
C PHE A 19 -6.22 -4.41 -9.11
N LEU A 20 -7.16 -5.04 -9.81
CA LEU A 20 -7.51 -6.45 -9.56
C LEU A 20 -6.71 -7.37 -10.48
N MET A 21 -6.07 -8.39 -9.90
CA MET A 21 -5.34 -9.42 -10.63
C MET A 21 -6.26 -10.13 -11.64
N GLU A 22 -7.53 -10.35 -11.35
CA GLU A 22 -8.50 -10.98 -12.27
C GLU A 22 -8.86 -10.12 -13.48
N ARG A 23 -8.72 -8.79 -13.37
CA ARG A 23 -8.89 -7.89 -14.52
C ARG A 23 -7.65 -7.87 -15.38
N MET A 24 -6.47 -7.93 -14.75
CA MET A 24 -5.19 -8.04 -15.45
C MET A 24 -5.03 -9.40 -16.13
N CYS A 25 -5.28 -10.48 -15.41
CA CYS A 25 -5.25 -11.88 -15.85
C CYS A 25 -6.66 -12.49 -15.70
N PRO A 26 -7.47 -12.54 -16.77
CA PRO A 26 -8.81 -13.13 -16.69
C PRO A 26 -8.81 -14.58 -16.19
N LEU A 27 -9.82 -14.97 -15.41
CA LEU A 27 -9.95 -16.33 -14.86
C LEU A 27 -9.93 -17.44 -15.94
N ALA A 28 -10.31 -17.12 -17.18
CA ALA A 28 -10.30 -18.05 -18.30
C ALA A 28 -8.87 -18.44 -18.75
N THR A 29 -7.89 -17.56 -18.54
CA THR A 29 -6.47 -17.82 -18.84
C THR A 29 -5.67 -18.13 -17.59
N GLY A 30 -6.20 -17.81 -16.42
CA GLY A 30 -5.54 -17.99 -15.13
C GLY A 30 -4.48 -16.93 -14.88
N LEU A 31 -3.93 -16.96 -13.67
CA LEU A 31 -2.82 -16.10 -13.28
C LEU A 31 -1.53 -16.56 -13.97
N GLY A 32 -0.75 -15.63 -14.48
CA GLY A 32 0.49 -15.89 -15.21
C GLY A 32 0.79 -14.76 -16.18
N SER A 33 1.31 -15.08 -17.36
CA SER A 33 1.80 -14.09 -18.32
C SER A 33 0.80 -13.65 -19.40
N THR A 34 -0.45 -14.11 -19.36
CA THR A 34 -1.47 -13.75 -20.37
C THR A 34 -2.38 -12.66 -19.84
N PHE A 35 -2.11 -11.42 -20.24
CA PHE A 35 -2.84 -10.26 -19.76
C PHE A 35 -4.03 -9.91 -20.68
N ASN A 36 -5.05 -9.32 -20.08
CA ASN A 36 -6.05 -8.53 -20.78
C ASN A 36 -5.40 -7.23 -21.23
N GLU A 37 -4.94 -7.18 -22.48
CA GLU A 37 -4.19 -6.03 -23.01
C GLU A 37 -4.96 -4.71 -22.96
N THR A 38 -6.28 -4.72 -23.09
CA THR A 38 -7.09 -3.50 -22.95
C THR A 38 -6.97 -2.95 -21.53
N TYR A 39 -7.14 -3.80 -20.51
CA TYR A 39 -7.04 -3.38 -19.12
C TYR A 39 -5.60 -3.00 -18.74
N PHE A 40 -4.61 -3.77 -19.22
CA PHE A 40 -3.20 -3.45 -19.01
C PHE A 40 -2.86 -2.08 -19.57
N ASN A 41 -3.31 -1.74 -20.79
CA ASN A 41 -3.02 -0.44 -21.40
C ASN A 41 -3.63 0.72 -20.60
N GLU A 42 -4.87 0.61 -20.13
CA GLU A 42 -5.49 1.63 -19.27
C GLU A 42 -4.73 1.82 -17.95
N PHE A 43 -4.31 0.71 -17.33
CA PHE A 43 -3.48 0.74 -16.13
C PHE A 43 -2.12 1.38 -16.41
N ALA A 44 -1.44 0.96 -17.48
CA ALA A 44 -0.14 1.48 -17.88
C ALA A 44 -0.19 2.98 -18.21
N ASP A 45 -1.26 3.46 -18.85
CA ASP A 45 -1.46 4.89 -19.10
C ASP A 45 -1.50 5.71 -17.80
N ALA A 46 -2.21 5.21 -16.77
CA ALA A 46 -2.22 5.84 -15.45
C ALA A 46 -0.83 5.83 -14.79
N ILE A 47 -0.12 4.69 -14.83
CA ILE A 47 1.24 4.57 -14.28
C ILE A 47 2.21 5.52 -15.00
N ASN A 48 2.21 5.52 -16.33
CA ASN A 48 3.10 6.35 -17.15
C ASN A 48 2.77 7.85 -17.01
N TYR A 49 1.51 8.20 -16.81
CA TYR A 49 1.16 9.58 -16.49
C TYR A 49 1.78 10.02 -15.15
N ILE A 50 1.66 9.22 -14.10
CA ILE A 50 2.26 9.53 -12.78
C ILE A 50 3.78 9.61 -12.88
N THR A 51 4.39 8.66 -13.58
CA THR A 51 5.85 8.49 -13.60
C THR A 51 6.54 9.36 -14.63
N ASP A 52 6.18 9.28 -15.91
CA ASP A 52 6.86 9.97 -17.00
C ASP A 52 6.39 11.42 -17.15
N THR A 53 5.08 11.67 -17.00
CA THR A 53 4.53 13.03 -17.16
C THR A 53 4.70 13.87 -15.90
N LYS A 54 4.42 13.29 -14.73
CA LYS A 54 4.45 14.02 -13.45
C LYS A 54 5.75 13.82 -12.65
N GLY A 55 6.58 12.83 -12.99
CA GLY A 55 7.86 12.58 -12.32
C GLY A 55 7.74 11.99 -10.91
N ALA A 56 6.54 11.58 -10.51
CA ALA A 56 6.26 10.95 -9.23
C ALA A 56 6.49 9.43 -9.30
N TYR A 57 6.56 8.76 -8.16
CA TYR A 57 6.60 7.32 -8.07
C TYR A 57 5.20 6.73 -8.10
N ALA A 58 5.07 5.55 -8.71
CA ALA A 58 3.81 4.81 -8.77
C ALA A 58 4.02 3.39 -8.25
N LEU A 59 3.34 3.04 -7.17
CA LEU A 59 3.26 1.69 -6.65
C LEU A 59 2.16 0.92 -7.38
N LEU A 60 2.53 -0.21 -8.00
CA LEU A 60 1.58 -1.16 -8.58
C LEU A 60 1.07 -2.05 -7.45
N ASP A 61 -0.21 -1.98 -7.15
CA ASP A 61 -0.82 -2.74 -6.07
C ASP A 61 -1.90 -3.71 -6.60
N PRO A 62 -1.61 -5.01 -6.73
CA PRO A 62 -2.63 -6.02 -6.91
C PRO A 62 -3.44 -6.15 -5.62
N HIS A 63 -4.63 -5.56 -5.64
CA HIS A 63 -5.48 -5.34 -4.47
C HIS A 63 -6.35 -6.57 -4.17
N ASN A 64 -5.69 -7.68 -3.82
CA ASN A 64 -6.24 -9.03 -3.94
C ASN A 64 -6.21 -9.88 -2.65
N TYR A 65 -5.68 -9.39 -1.53
CA TYR A 65 -5.66 -10.13 -0.26
C TYR A 65 -4.92 -11.48 -0.38
N MET A 66 -3.93 -11.56 -1.26
CA MET A 66 -3.23 -12.76 -1.68
C MET A 66 -4.16 -13.89 -2.16
N ARG A 67 -5.27 -13.51 -2.81
CA ARG A 67 -6.28 -14.41 -3.35
C ARG A 67 -6.51 -14.12 -4.82
N TYR A 68 -6.64 -15.19 -5.59
CA TYR A 68 -6.98 -15.14 -7.01
C TYR A 68 -7.92 -16.28 -7.36
N GLY A 69 -9.08 -15.94 -7.94
CA GLY A 69 -10.10 -16.91 -8.29
C GLY A 69 -10.78 -17.59 -7.10
N LEU A 70 -11.59 -18.61 -7.37
CA LEU A 70 -12.33 -19.38 -6.36
C LEU A 70 -11.49 -20.57 -5.84
N HIS A 71 -11.82 -21.08 -4.65
CA HIS A 71 -11.06 -22.15 -3.97
C HIS A 71 -10.70 -23.37 -4.83
N SER A 72 -11.54 -23.78 -5.78
CA SER A 72 -11.25 -24.94 -6.65
C SER A 72 -10.20 -24.67 -7.73
N ASN A 73 -9.93 -23.39 -8.05
CA ASN A 73 -9.02 -22.94 -9.10
C ASN A 73 -8.06 -21.85 -8.57
N ALA A 74 -7.68 -21.94 -7.29
CA ALA A 74 -6.75 -20.98 -6.69
C ALA A 74 -5.40 -20.99 -7.41
N ALA A 75 -4.81 -19.82 -7.62
CA ALA A 75 -3.50 -19.71 -8.27
C ALA A 75 -2.39 -20.39 -7.45
N THR A 76 -1.41 -20.95 -8.15
CA THR A 76 -0.19 -21.49 -7.54
C THR A 76 0.86 -20.40 -7.31
N THR A 77 1.84 -20.69 -6.45
CA THR A 77 3.03 -19.83 -6.28
C THR A 77 3.78 -19.61 -7.59
N ASP A 78 3.89 -20.64 -8.43
CA ASP A 78 4.61 -20.52 -9.71
C ASP A 78 3.85 -19.61 -10.69
N GLN A 79 2.52 -19.70 -10.74
CA GLN A 79 1.69 -18.78 -11.51
C GLN A 79 1.82 -17.34 -11.02
N PHE A 80 1.96 -17.15 -9.70
CA PHE A 80 2.18 -15.82 -9.12
C PHE A 80 3.55 -15.25 -9.49
N LYS A 81 4.59 -16.09 -9.53
CA LYS A 81 5.92 -15.72 -10.06
C LYS A 81 5.84 -15.32 -11.53
N ASP A 82 5.17 -16.12 -12.37
CA ASP A 82 5.03 -15.84 -13.80
C ASP A 82 4.29 -14.52 -14.05
N PHE A 83 3.23 -14.25 -13.26
CA PHE A 83 2.52 -12.98 -13.28
C PHE A 83 3.44 -11.79 -12.97
N TRP A 84 4.24 -11.91 -11.90
CA TRP A 84 5.15 -10.85 -11.49
C TRP A 84 6.29 -10.63 -12.48
N GLN A 85 6.81 -11.70 -13.06
CA GLN A 85 7.82 -11.61 -14.11
C GLN A 85 7.28 -10.89 -15.35
N GLU A 86 6.06 -11.21 -15.79
CA GLU A 86 5.41 -10.54 -16.93
C GLU A 86 5.16 -9.05 -16.62
N LEU A 87 4.51 -8.75 -15.49
CA LEU A 87 4.17 -7.36 -15.14
C LEU A 87 5.42 -6.50 -14.97
N ALA A 88 6.44 -7.01 -14.26
CA ALA A 88 7.70 -6.30 -14.08
C ALA A 88 8.44 -6.10 -15.39
N GLY A 89 8.42 -7.09 -16.29
CA GLY A 89 9.03 -6.99 -17.63
C GLY A 89 8.44 -5.84 -18.45
N ARG A 90 7.15 -5.55 -18.31
CA ARG A 90 6.49 -4.43 -19.00
C ARG A 90 6.86 -3.06 -18.45
N PHE A 91 7.28 -2.97 -17.20
CA PHE A 91 7.69 -1.72 -16.54
C PHE A 91 9.19 -1.63 -16.24
N VAL A 92 10.01 -2.58 -16.71
CA VAL A 92 11.41 -2.75 -16.33
C VAL A 92 12.26 -1.49 -16.50
N TYR A 93 11.99 -0.69 -17.54
CA TYR A 93 12.73 0.53 -17.85
C TYR A 93 12.19 1.79 -17.16
N ASN A 94 11.12 1.68 -16.38
CA ASN A 94 10.55 2.81 -15.64
C ASN A 94 11.09 2.81 -14.19
N PRO A 95 12.09 3.65 -13.86
CA PRO A 95 12.73 3.66 -12.54
C PRO A 95 11.84 4.27 -11.44
N LYS A 96 10.69 4.83 -11.81
CA LYS A 96 9.72 5.43 -10.90
C LYS A 96 8.59 4.48 -10.53
N VAL A 97 8.56 3.28 -11.11
CA VAL A 97 7.66 2.22 -10.66
C VAL A 97 8.18 1.62 -9.35
N VAL A 98 7.26 1.27 -8.47
CA VAL A 98 7.48 0.46 -7.26
C VAL A 98 6.52 -0.73 -7.35
N PHE A 99 6.97 -1.92 -6.94
CA PHE A 99 6.15 -3.13 -7.01
C PHE A 99 5.63 -3.51 -5.62
N GLY A 100 4.32 -3.45 -5.39
CA GLY A 100 3.69 -3.95 -4.17
C GLY A 100 3.19 -5.36 -4.41
N ILE A 101 3.68 -6.35 -3.66
CA ILE A 101 3.46 -7.77 -3.99
C ILE A 101 1.97 -8.15 -3.92
N ASN A 102 1.26 -7.71 -2.89
CA ASN A 102 -0.19 -7.85 -2.78
C ASN A 102 -0.73 -7.00 -1.64
N ASN A 103 -1.94 -6.48 -1.79
CA ASN A 103 -2.66 -5.87 -0.67
C ASN A 103 -3.00 -6.93 0.39
N GLU A 104 -2.66 -6.67 1.66
CA GLU A 104 -3.24 -7.26 2.87
C GLU A 104 -3.55 -8.78 2.87
N PRO A 105 -2.55 -9.67 2.86
CA PRO A 105 -2.76 -11.06 3.27
C PRO A 105 -3.39 -11.13 4.67
N HIS A 106 -4.51 -11.87 4.82
CA HIS A 106 -5.25 -11.95 6.08
C HIS A 106 -6.07 -13.23 6.20
N THR A 107 -6.43 -13.65 7.42
CA THR A 107 -7.21 -14.89 7.69
C THR A 107 -6.58 -16.11 7.00
N MET A 108 -5.26 -16.17 7.11
CA MET A 108 -4.39 -17.19 6.54
C MET A 108 -3.72 -18.02 7.65
N VAL A 109 -4.49 -18.38 8.67
CA VAL A 109 -4.06 -19.18 9.83
C VAL A 109 -3.27 -20.42 9.41
N ARG A 110 -2.08 -20.62 9.99
CA ARG A 110 -1.12 -21.70 9.68
C ARG A 110 -0.56 -21.63 8.26
N LYS A 111 -0.60 -20.46 7.63
CA LYS A 111 -0.12 -20.25 6.25
C LYS A 111 0.86 -19.08 6.15
N LEU A 112 1.48 -18.62 7.24
CA LEU A 112 2.55 -17.62 7.16
C LEU A 112 3.71 -18.07 6.24
N HIS A 113 4.04 -19.37 6.25
CA HIS A 113 5.00 -19.94 5.29
C HIS A 113 4.56 -19.84 3.82
N LEU A 114 3.25 -19.84 3.53
CA LEU A 114 2.74 -19.65 2.17
C LEU A 114 2.85 -18.19 1.75
N ILE A 115 2.60 -17.24 2.66
CA ILE A 115 2.81 -15.81 2.42
C ILE A 115 4.29 -15.57 2.09
N LEU A 116 5.21 -16.03 2.94
CA LEU A 116 6.66 -15.96 2.70
C LEU A 116 7.03 -16.53 1.33
N LYS A 117 6.50 -17.72 1.00
CA LYS A 117 6.80 -18.40 -0.27
C LYS A 117 6.29 -17.61 -1.47
N ASN A 118 5.09 -17.03 -1.39
CA ASN A 118 4.51 -16.23 -2.46
C ASN A 118 5.24 -14.90 -2.64
N ASP A 119 5.62 -14.23 -1.54
CA ASP A 119 6.39 -12.99 -1.59
C ASP A 119 7.78 -13.23 -2.18
N GLN A 120 8.46 -14.31 -1.77
CA GLN A 120 9.74 -14.69 -2.36
C GLN A 120 9.59 -14.99 -3.86
N ALA A 121 8.51 -15.67 -4.26
CA ALA A 121 8.25 -15.98 -5.67
C ALA A 121 7.99 -14.72 -6.51
N ALA A 122 7.31 -13.72 -5.95
CA ALA A 122 7.12 -12.41 -6.57
C ALA A 122 8.46 -11.68 -6.72
N ILE A 123 9.29 -11.62 -5.67
CA ILE A 123 10.64 -11.04 -5.72
C ILE A 123 11.46 -11.72 -6.81
N ASP A 124 11.51 -13.04 -6.82
CA ASP A 124 12.25 -13.82 -7.82
C ASP A 124 11.77 -13.52 -9.24
N GLY A 125 10.45 -13.42 -9.46
CA GLY A 125 9.85 -13.10 -10.76
C GLY A 125 10.20 -11.68 -11.22
N ILE A 126 10.04 -10.69 -10.35
CA ILE A 126 10.39 -9.29 -10.61
C ILE A 126 11.88 -9.17 -10.98
N ARG A 127 12.77 -9.80 -10.20
CA ARG A 127 14.22 -9.76 -10.46
C ARG A 127 14.60 -10.55 -11.72
N ALA A 128 13.94 -11.66 -12.01
CA ALA A 128 14.14 -12.41 -13.26
C ALA A 128 13.76 -11.59 -14.52
N ALA A 129 12.85 -10.64 -14.40
CA ALA A 129 12.52 -9.69 -15.46
C ALA A 129 13.61 -8.61 -15.67
N GLY A 130 14.62 -8.54 -14.80
CA GLY A 130 15.67 -7.51 -14.83
C GLY A 130 15.28 -6.20 -14.14
N ALA A 131 14.19 -6.19 -13.37
CA ALA A 131 13.69 -5.00 -12.70
C ALA A 131 14.51 -4.70 -11.43
N ASN A 132 15.06 -3.49 -11.33
CA ASN A 132 15.87 -3.03 -10.19
C ASN A 132 15.07 -2.18 -9.17
N GLN A 133 13.80 -1.92 -9.48
CA GLN A 133 12.90 -1.07 -8.70
C GLN A 133 12.69 -1.59 -7.27
N LEU A 134 12.23 -0.71 -6.39
CA LEU A 134 11.83 -1.08 -5.03
C LEU A 134 10.66 -2.07 -5.06
N ILE A 135 10.72 -3.07 -4.18
CA ILE A 135 9.65 -4.04 -3.94
C ILE A 135 9.12 -3.84 -2.52
N LEU A 136 7.80 -3.77 -2.36
CA LEU A 136 7.12 -3.73 -1.06
C LEU A 136 6.45 -5.09 -0.80
N ALA A 137 6.89 -5.76 0.26
CA ALA A 137 6.39 -7.08 0.64
C ALA A 137 5.44 -6.98 1.84
N PRO A 138 4.19 -7.45 1.75
CA PRO A 138 3.24 -7.43 2.84
C PRO A 138 3.51 -8.56 3.84
N GLY A 139 2.82 -8.51 4.98
CA GLY A 139 2.73 -9.60 5.97
C GLY A 139 1.32 -10.18 6.09
N ASN A 140 1.11 -11.08 7.04
CA ASN A 140 -0.22 -11.56 7.41
C ASN A 140 -0.97 -10.52 8.27
N GLY A 141 -2.22 -10.80 8.64
CA GLY A 141 -2.99 -9.94 9.53
C GLY A 141 -3.23 -8.56 8.96
N PHE A 142 -3.55 -8.49 7.66
CA PHE A 142 -3.72 -7.23 6.91
C PHE A 142 -2.48 -6.35 6.88
N THR A 143 -1.29 -6.93 7.03
CA THR A 143 -0.01 -6.20 7.05
C THR A 143 0.03 -5.06 8.09
N GLY A 144 -0.77 -5.19 9.17
CA GLY A 144 -0.87 -4.20 10.23
C GLY A 144 0.43 -4.05 11.02
N GLY A 145 0.94 -2.82 11.14
CA GLY A 145 2.17 -2.57 11.90
C GLY A 145 1.98 -2.70 13.41
N HIS A 146 0.83 -2.28 13.94
CA HIS A 146 0.42 -2.37 15.34
C HIS A 146 0.47 -3.80 15.89
N SER A 147 0.27 -4.78 15.00
CA SER A 147 0.20 -6.20 15.32
C SER A 147 1.24 -7.04 14.59
N TRP A 148 2.24 -6.42 13.94
CA TRP A 148 3.27 -7.11 13.17
C TRP A 148 3.98 -8.23 13.95
N THR A 149 4.16 -8.01 15.26
CA THR A 149 4.81 -8.95 16.18
C THR A 149 3.83 -9.72 17.05
N GLN A 150 2.55 -9.75 16.67
CA GLN A 150 1.46 -10.33 17.45
C GLN A 150 0.64 -11.30 16.62
N VAL A 151 -0.04 -12.22 17.31
CA VAL A 151 -1.05 -13.07 16.69
C VAL A 151 -2.31 -12.22 16.45
N THR A 152 -2.88 -12.28 15.25
CA THR A 152 -4.05 -11.47 14.88
C THR A 152 -5.28 -12.32 14.56
N GLY A 153 -6.46 -11.69 14.63
CA GLY A 153 -7.74 -12.29 14.26
C GLY A 153 -7.97 -13.69 14.84
N ASN A 154 -8.23 -14.66 13.96
CA ASN A 154 -8.52 -16.06 14.31
C ASN A 154 -7.28 -16.92 14.57
N GLY A 155 -6.11 -16.31 14.83
CA GLY A 155 -4.85 -17.02 15.05
C GLY A 155 -3.88 -16.94 13.88
N ASP A 156 -3.91 -15.84 13.13
CA ASP A 156 -2.90 -15.54 12.12
C ASP A 156 -1.54 -15.37 12.82
N GLU A 157 -0.51 -16.09 12.36
CA GLU A 157 0.81 -16.04 12.98
C GLU A 157 1.46 -14.64 12.81
N PRO A 158 2.28 -14.18 13.78
CA PRO A 158 2.99 -12.90 13.68
C PRO A 158 3.84 -12.83 12.40
N SER A 159 3.66 -11.79 11.60
CA SER A 159 4.48 -11.55 10.40
C SER A 159 5.97 -11.52 10.72
N SER A 160 6.32 -11.02 11.92
CA SER A 160 7.69 -10.97 12.42
C SER A 160 8.42 -12.30 12.52
N ASP A 161 7.70 -13.43 12.55
CA ASP A 161 8.29 -14.76 12.73
C ASP A 161 9.07 -15.23 11.50
N LEU A 162 8.64 -14.82 10.30
CA LEU A 162 9.16 -15.34 9.03
C LEU A 162 9.53 -14.26 8.00
N MET A 163 8.96 -13.05 8.05
CA MET A 163 9.13 -12.08 6.96
C MET A 163 10.57 -11.54 6.81
N ASN A 164 11.41 -11.65 7.84
CA ASN A 164 12.83 -11.32 7.75
C ASN A 164 13.65 -12.33 6.91
N GLN A 165 13.05 -13.42 6.46
CA GLN A 165 13.69 -14.45 5.65
C GLN A 165 13.61 -14.17 4.14
N LEU A 166 12.90 -13.12 3.72
CA LEU A 166 12.85 -12.69 2.31
C LEU A 166 14.25 -12.32 1.83
N VAL A 167 14.60 -12.77 0.63
CA VAL A 167 15.90 -12.51 0.01
C VAL A 167 15.69 -11.82 -1.32
N ASP A 168 16.20 -10.59 -1.44
CA ASP A 168 16.33 -9.88 -2.70
C ASP A 168 17.81 -9.76 -3.06
N PRO A 169 18.27 -10.28 -4.21
CA PRO A 169 19.67 -10.15 -4.64
C PRO A 169 20.14 -8.70 -4.79
N LEU A 170 19.22 -7.73 -4.92
CA LEU A 170 19.54 -6.30 -5.02
C LEU A 170 19.42 -5.56 -3.69
N ASN A 171 18.98 -6.22 -2.62
CA ASN A 171 18.72 -5.60 -1.32
C ASN A 171 17.87 -4.32 -1.41
N ASN A 172 16.85 -4.34 -2.28
CA ASN A 172 15.92 -3.25 -2.57
C ASN A 172 14.47 -3.72 -2.37
N THR A 173 14.24 -4.39 -1.24
CA THR A 173 12.92 -4.79 -0.73
C THR A 173 12.70 -4.09 0.61
N ALA A 174 11.48 -3.60 0.83
CA ALA A 174 10.99 -3.07 2.10
C ALA A 174 9.67 -3.74 2.47
N ILE A 175 9.28 -3.64 3.73
CA ILE A 175 8.00 -4.16 4.23
C ILE A 175 6.89 -3.16 3.96
N ASP A 176 5.77 -3.64 3.43
CA ASP A 176 4.54 -2.88 3.28
C ASP A 176 3.73 -2.91 4.58
N ILE A 177 3.29 -1.76 5.08
CA ILE A 177 2.61 -1.62 6.37
C ILE A 177 1.36 -0.78 6.25
N HIS A 178 0.29 -1.23 6.90
CA HIS A 178 -1.00 -0.54 6.95
C HIS A 178 -1.33 -0.15 8.40
N GLU A 179 -1.87 1.06 8.60
CA GLU A 179 -2.28 1.61 9.90
C GLU A 179 -3.52 2.51 9.77
N VAL A 180 -4.71 2.02 10.09
CA VAL A 180 -5.94 2.82 9.99
C VAL A 180 -6.63 2.91 11.37
N ASP A 181 -7.43 3.96 11.61
CA ASP A 181 -8.40 4.12 12.72
C ASP A 181 -8.08 3.53 14.13
N GLU A 182 -9.11 3.25 14.94
CA GLU A 182 -8.96 2.79 16.33
C GLU A 182 -8.77 1.27 16.45
N ASP A 183 -9.38 0.48 15.57
CA ASP A 183 -9.27 -0.98 15.54
C ASP A 183 -8.54 -1.50 14.30
N PHE A 184 -7.97 -0.60 13.49
CA PHE A 184 -7.17 -0.90 12.32
C PHE A 184 -7.94 -1.53 11.17
N SER A 185 -9.26 -1.28 11.12
CA SER A 185 -10.16 -1.71 10.04
C SER A 185 -10.51 -0.60 9.05
N GLY A 186 -10.32 0.66 9.44
CA GLY A 186 -10.80 1.82 8.69
C GLY A 186 -12.31 2.03 8.72
N SER A 187 -13.05 1.41 9.64
CA SER A 187 -14.51 1.50 9.74
C SER A 187 -15.02 2.41 10.87
N HIS A 188 -14.12 2.97 11.68
CA HIS A 188 -14.46 3.79 12.84
C HIS A 188 -14.22 5.28 12.64
N ASP A 189 -15.13 6.09 13.20
CA ASP A 189 -15.07 7.55 13.12
C ASP A 189 -13.98 8.16 14.00
N GLN A 190 -13.63 7.47 15.09
CA GLN A 190 -12.75 8.00 16.14
C GLN A 190 -11.35 7.42 16.04
N CYS A 191 -10.37 8.22 16.45
CA CYS A 191 -8.98 7.81 16.59
C CYS A 191 -8.59 8.02 18.06
N THR A 192 -8.80 6.99 18.88
CA THR A 192 -8.56 7.05 20.33
C THR A 192 -7.20 6.49 20.75
N GLN A 193 -6.54 5.77 19.83
CA GLN A 193 -5.24 5.16 20.08
C GLN A 193 -4.11 6.17 19.89
N PRO A 194 -3.06 6.13 20.72
CA PRO A 194 -1.83 6.87 20.46
C PRO A 194 -1.13 6.27 19.22
N GLY A 195 -1.48 6.79 18.03
CA GLY A 195 -1.08 6.28 16.71
C GLY A 195 0.38 5.82 16.55
N PRO A 196 1.42 6.46 17.11
CA PRO A 196 2.79 6.00 16.92
C PRO A 196 3.28 4.92 17.91
N SER A 197 2.71 4.80 19.11
CA SER A 197 3.24 3.82 20.09
C SER A 197 2.98 2.37 19.67
N ASN A 198 1.95 2.14 18.86
CA ASN A 198 1.60 0.82 18.35
C ASN A 198 2.65 0.31 17.35
N LEU A 199 3.38 1.21 16.69
CA LEU A 199 4.46 0.88 15.76
C LEU A 199 5.79 0.54 16.45
N ALA A 200 5.92 0.73 17.76
CA ALA A 200 7.21 0.58 18.45
C ALA A 200 7.80 -0.83 18.31
N ALA A 201 6.97 -1.88 18.42
CA ALA A 201 7.42 -3.26 18.28
C ALA A 201 7.89 -3.58 16.84
N LEU A 202 7.13 -3.15 15.83
CA LEU A 202 7.55 -3.23 14.43
C LEU A 202 8.85 -2.46 14.20
N THR A 203 8.95 -1.22 14.69
CA THR A 203 10.13 -0.37 14.51
C THR A 203 11.38 -1.03 15.06
N GLN A 204 11.29 -1.64 16.25
CA GLN A 204 12.40 -2.38 16.83
C GLN A 204 12.75 -3.61 15.99
N TRP A 205 11.76 -4.38 15.56
CA TRP A 205 11.97 -5.55 14.69
C TRP A 205 12.64 -5.17 13.36
N LEU A 206 12.24 -4.06 12.73
CA LEU A 206 12.89 -3.54 11.52
C LEU A 206 14.37 -3.20 11.76
N LYS A 207 14.67 -2.52 12.88
CA LYS A 207 16.05 -2.17 13.28
C LYS A 207 16.89 -3.42 13.52
N ASP A 208 16.36 -4.40 14.25
CA ASP A 208 17.07 -5.63 14.61
C ASP A 208 17.40 -6.50 13.39
N ASN A 209 16.55 -6.45 12.36
CA ASN A 209 16.73 -7.21 11.11
C ASN A 209 17.37 -6.39 9.98
N GLY A 210 17.70 -5.11 10.19
CA GLY A 210 18.25 -4.25 9.16
C GLY A 210 17.31 -3.99 7.98
N LEU A 211 16.00 -4.06 8.22
CA LEU A 211 14.95 -3.90 7.21
C LEU A 211 14.39 -2.47 7.21
N LYS A 212 13.79 -2.10 6.08
CA LYS A 212 13.03 -0.85 5.91
C LYS A 212 11.55 -1.16 5.71
N ALA A 213 10.69 -0.18 5.97
CA ALA A 213 9.25 -0.28 5.75
C ALA A 213 8.67 1.00 5.13
N MET A 214 7.54 0.87 4.46
CA MET A 214 6.73 1.99 3.98
C MET A 214 5.30 1.83 4.50
N ILE A 215 4.68 2.91 4.99
CA ILE A 215 3.28 2.86 5.43
C ILE A 215 2.37 3.23 4.25
N THR A 216 1.91 2.25 3.48
CA THR A 216 1.19 2.53 2.22
C THR A 216 -0.33 2.64 2.35
N GLU A 217 -0.83 2.53 3.58
CA GLU A 217 -2.20 2.83 3.92
C GLU A 217 -2.30 3.36 5.35
N PHE A 218 -2.89 4.55 5.48
CA PHE A 218 -3.38 5.08 6.75
C PHE A 218 -4.51 6.07 6.50
N GLY A 219 -5.24 6.43 7.56
CA GLY A 219 -6.37 7.35 7.47
C GLY A 219 -6.96 7.70 8.83
N GLY A 220 -7.97 8.56 8.82
CA GLY A 220 -8.69 8.98 10.02
C GLY A 220 -9.87 9.89 9.69
N GLY A 221 -10.82 9.96 10.61
CA GLY A 221 -12.05 10.72 10.47
C GLY A 221 -11.88 12.25 10.54
N ASN A 222 -12.93 12.97 10.18
CA ASN A 222 -12.99 14.44 10.22
C ASN A 222 -13.20 14.98 11.65
N ASN A 223 -12.24 14.76 12.55
CA ASN A 223 -12.27 15.25 13.93
C ASN A 223 -10.86 15.49 14.50
N GLU A 224 -10.78 16.25 15.60
CA GLU A 224 -9.52 16.66 16.21
C GLU A 224 -8.65 15.48 16.66
N GLY A 225 -9.26 14.42 17.21
CA GLY A 225 -8.53 13.22 17.64
C GLY A 225 -7.81 12.54 16.47
N CYS A 226 -8.52 12.37 15.35
CA CYS A 226 -7.95 11.82 14.14
C CYS A 226 -6.92 12.73 13.47
N PHE A 227 -7.10 14.06 13.52
CA PHE A 227 -6.07 14.98 13.01
C PHE A 227 -4.78 14.87 13.81
N GLN A 228 -4.87 14.76 15.13
CA GLN A 228 -3.71 14.54 15.99
C GLN A 228 -3.06 13.19 15.72
N ALA A 229 -3.84 12.10 15.67
CA ALA A 229 -3.32 10.76 15.41
C ALA A 229 -2.57 10.65 14.06
N VAL A 230 -3.15 11.22 12.98
CA VAL A 230 -2.52 11.28 11.67
C VAL A 230 -1.23 12.12 11.69
N THR A 231 -1.25 13.26 12.39
CA THR A 231 -0.06 14.12 12.55
C THR A 231 1.06 13.38 13.27
N ASP A 232 0.74 12.70 14.38
CA ASP A 232 1.69 11.97 15.20
C ASP A 232 2.29 10.78 14.44
N LEU A 233 1.48 10.08 13.64
CA LEU A 233 1.95 9.00 12.77
C LEU A 233 2.97 9.51 11.74
N ILE A 234 2.66 10.60 11.02
CA ILE A 234 3.58 11.15 10.01
C ILE A 234 4.88 11.64 10.66
N GLN A 235 4.81 12.24 11.84
CA GLN A 235 6.00 12.66 12.59
C GLN A 235 6.84 11.46 13.05
N TYR A 236 6.19 10.40 13.55
CA TYR A 236 6.88 9.18 13.95
C TYR A 236 7.62 8.49 12.79
N ILE A 237 6.99 8.46 11.61
CA ILE A 237 7.62 7.98 10.37
C ILE A 237 8.87 8.83 10.06
N ALA A 238 8.76 10.15 10.14
CA ALA A 238 9.87 11.07 9.85
C ALA A 238 11.03 10.96 10.87
N ASP A 239 10.73 10.66 12.14
CA ASP A 239 11.71 10.53 13.21
C ASP A 239 12.42 9.16 13.23
N ASN A 240 11.94 8.17 12.47
CA ASN A 240 12.49 6.82 12.43
C ASN A 240 12.97 6.46 11.01
N ASP A 241 14.29 6.41 10.84
CA ASP A 241 14.97 6.15 9.56
C ASP A 241 14.67 4.79 8.91
N VAL A 242 14.07 3.85 9.64
CA VAL A 242 13.58 2.58 9.09
C VAL A 242 12.35 2.74 8.20
N TYR A 243 11.61 3.84 8.32
CA TYR A 243 10.48 4.13 7.45
C TYR A 243 10.92 5.01 6.27
N ILE A 244 10.60 4.59 5.04
CA ILE A 244 11.07 5.23 3.80
C ILE A 244 10.00 6.07 3.11
N GLY A 245 8.80 6.15 3.68
CA GLY A 245 7.72 6.97 3.13
C GLY A 245 6.34 6.51 3.59
N TRP A 246 5.33 7.13 2.99
CA TRP A 246 3.94 6.82 3.28
C TRP A 246 2.99 7.12 2.10
N ALA A 247 1.80 6.51 2.13
CA ALA A 247 0.67 6.84 1.27
C ALA A 247 -0.63 6.79 2.10
N ILE A 248 -1.46 7.83 1.99
CA ILE A 248 -2.72 7.94 2.73
C ILE A 248 -3.89 7.45 1.88
N TRP A 249 -4.88 6.82 2.53
CA TRP A 249 -6.04 6.21 1.88
C TRP A 249 -7.31 7.07 2.05
N ALA A 250 -8.04 7.43 0.99
CA ALA A 250 -7.68 7.35 -0.42
C ALA A 250 -8.27 8.51 -1.24
N ALA A 251 -7.59 8.86 -2.33
CA ALA A 251 -8.13 9.66 -3.42
C ALA A 251 -8.59 8.75 -4.57
N GLY A 252 -9.20 9.31 -5.61
CA GLY A 252 -9.65 8.57 -6.78
C GLY A 252 -10.93 9.13 -7.40
N PRO A 253 -11.05 9.14 -8.74
CA PRO A 253 -12.14 9.84 -9.43
C PRO A 253 -13.52 9.17 -9.27
N ILE A 254 -13.58 7.95 -8.72
CA ILE A 254 -14.82 7.16 -8.61
C ILE A 254 -15.36 7.04 -7.18
N TRP A 255 -14.75 7.70 -6.20
CA TRP A 255 -15.30 7.75 -4.85
C TRP A 255 -16.61 8.54 -4.77
N GLY A 256 -16.75 9.58 -5.60
CA GLY A 256 -17.86 10.52 -5.48
C GLY A 256 -17.91 11.10 -4.07
N THR A 257 -19.02 10.89 -3.37
CA THR A 257 -19.21 11.35 -1.99
C THR A 257 -18.78 10.35 -0.92
N ALA A 258 -18.51 9.10 -1.32
CA ALA A 258 -18.23 8.00 -0.40
C ALA A 258 -16.95 8.24 0.40
N SER A 259 -16.94 7.73 1.63
CA SER A 259 -15.76 7.72 2.49
C SER A 259 -14.98 6.40 2.35
N PRO A 260 -13.66 6.46 2.07
CA PRO A 260 -12.82 5.26 1.95
C PRO A 260 -12.44 4.67 3.31
N CYS A 261 -12.58 5.46 4.38
CA CYS A 261 -12.49 5.03 5.77
C CYS A 261 -13.42 5.90 6.63
N CYS A 262 -13.68 5.46 7.86
CA CYS A 262 -14.37 6.24 8.88
C CYS A 262 -15.82 6.60 8.48
N GLY A 263 -16.32 7.73 9.00
CA GLY A 263 -17.72 8.12 8.88
C GLY A 263 -18.10 8.79 7.57
N ALA A 264 -19.40 8.81 7.30
CA ALA A 264 -20.01 9.51 6.16
C ALA A 264 -19.75 11.04 6.15
N ASP A 265 -19.29 11.60 7.27
CA ASP A 265 -18.89 13.00 7.42
C ASP A 265 -17.45 13.29 6.95
N THR A 266 -16.69 12.27 6.58
CA THR A 266 -15.28 12.38 6.20
C THR A 266 -15.11 12.47 4.69
N GLY A 267 -15.63 11.51 3.93
CA GLY A 267 -15.50 11.49 2.46
C GLY A 267 -14.07 11.18 1.98
N SER A 268 -13.88 11.06 0.67
CA SER A 268 -12.56 10.76 0.08
C SER A 268 -11.56 11.92 0.10
N LEU A 269 -10.31 11.61 -0.22
CA LEU A 269 -9.24 12.60 -0.47
C LEU A 269 -9.27 13.14 -1.91
N GLU A 270 -10.31 12.85 -2.69
CA GLU A 270 -10.43 13.34 -4.07
C GLU A 270 -10.68 14.87 -4.11
N PRO A 271 -9.79 15.68 -4.67
CA PRO A 271 -9.98 17.13 -4.68
C PRO A 271 -11.24 17.55 -5.45
N GLY A 272 -12.02 18.46 -4.86
CA GLY A 272 -13.21 19.03 -5.49
C GLY A 272 -14.49 18.20 -5.32
N GLN A 273 -14.45 17.13 -4.54
CA GLN A 273 -15.65 16.40 -4.09
C GLN A 273 -16.17 16.93 -2.75
N VAL A 274 -17.38 16.50 -2.39
CA VAL A 274 -18.00 16.68 -1.07
C VAL A 274 -18.14 15.32 -0.39
N ASN A 275 -18.34 15.27 0.93
CA ASN A 275 -18.67 14.04 1.62
C ASN A 275 -20.15 13.64 1.40
N ASP A 276 -20.56 12.49 1.91
CA ASP A 276 -21.93 11.97 1.79
C ASP A 276 -23.00 12.87 2.43
N GLN A 277 -22.60 13.77 3.33
CA GLN A 277 -23.47 14.75 3.98
C GLN A 277 -23.54 16.10 3.22
N GLY A 278 -22.86 16.23 2.08
CA GLY A 278 -22.77 17.46 1.29
C GLY A 278 -21.82 18.51 1.87
N GLY A 279 -21.03 18.15 2.88
CA GLY A 279 -19.99 18.97 3.48
C GLY A 279 -18.59 18.76 2.88
N PRO A 280 -17.57 19.45 3.42
CA PRO A 280 -16.17 19.27 3.00
C PRO A 280 -15.71 17.81 3.12
N ASN A 281 -15.03 17.30 2.10
CA ASN A 281 -14.43 15.95 2.14
C ASN A 281 -13.05 15.94 2.81
N ALA A 282 -12.44 14.76 2.94
CA ALA A 282 -11.15 14.57 3.60
C ALA A 282 -10.01 15.39 2.97
N PHE A 283 -10.07 15.71 1.67
CA PHE A 283 -9.08 16.62 1.06
C PHE A 283 -9.11 18.03 1.66
N GLN A 284 -10.30 18.51 2.05
CA GLN A 284 -10.51 19.83 2.65
C GLN A 284 -10.39 19.81 4.18
N THR A 285 -10.49 18.64 4.80
CA THR A 285 -10.45 18.46 6.26
C THR A 285 -9.19 17.72 6.69
N VAL A 286 -9.20 16.39 6.71
CA VAL A 286 -8.09 15.51 7.17
C VAL A 286 -6.76 15.87 6.51
N TRP A 287 -6.74 15.94 5.18
CA TRP A 287 -5.54 16.32 4.43
C TRP A 287 -5.06 17.72 4.81
N ALA A 288 -5.97 18.68 4.85
CA ALA A 288 -5.64 20.08 5.08
C ALA A 288 -5.09 20.33 6.49
N GLN A 289 -5.65 19.65 7.49
CA GLN A 289 -5.35 19.86 8.90
C GLN A 289 -4.19 18.97 9.39
N ALA A 290 -4.10 17.73 8.93
CA ALA A 290 -3.15 16.75 9.47
C ALA A 290 -2.03 16.38 8.51
N VAL A 291 -2.28 16.28 7.20
CA VAL A 291 -1.26 15.80 6.25
C VAL A 291 -0.43 16.96 5.69
N ARG A 292 -1.08 17.94 5.07
CA ARG A 292 -0.45 19.08 4.38
C ARG A 292 0.59 19.80 5.24
N PRO A 293 0.37 20.07 6.54
CA PRO A 293 1.37 20.74 7.37
C PRO A 293 2.68 19.94 7.54
N ASN A 294 2.61 18.62 7.44
CA ASN A 294 3.71 17.68 7.65
C ASN A 294 4.41 17.26 6.34
N ILE A 295 3.94 17.73 5.17
CA ILE A 295 4.62 17.48 3.90
C ILE A 295 5.99 18.18 3.92
N PRO A 296 7.11 17.46 3.69
CA PRO A 296 8.44 18.04 3.71
C PRO A 296 8.57 19.23 2.75
N LYS A 297 8.88 20.41 3.29
CA LYS A 297 9.03 21.66 2.51
C LYS A 297 10.33 21.72 1.70
N ARG A 298 11.23 20.76 1.88
CA ARG A 298 12.46 20.61 1.10
C ARG A 298 12.40 19.27 0.38
N LYS A 299 12.82 19.24 -0.88
CA LYS A 299 13.15 18.00 -1.60
C LYS A 299 14.32 17.33 -0.88
N ASN A 300 14.05 16.60 0.20
CA ASN A 300 14.97 15.57 0.63
C ASN A 300 14.80 14.45 -0.40
N LEU A 301 15.83 14.31 -1.23
CA LEU A 301 15.97 13.23 -2.19
C LEU A 301 16.27 11.95 -1.41
N PHE A 302 15.60 10.88 -1.85
CA PHE A 302 15.66 9.48 -1.37
C PHE A 302 14.77 9.19 -0.18
#